data_AF-A0A139WY03-F1
#
_entry.id   AF-A0A139WY03-F1
#
_cell.length_a   1.000
_cell.length_b   1.000
_cell.length_c   1.000
_cell.angle_alpha   90.00
_cell.angle_beta   90.00
_cell.angle_gamma   90.00
#
_symmetry.space_group_name_H-M   'P 1'
#
loop_
_entity.id
_entity.type
_entity.pdbx_description
1 polymer ?
#
loop_
_entity_poly.entity_id
_entity_poly.type
_entity_poly.pdbx_seq_one_letter_code
_entity_poly.pdbx_strand_id
1 'polypeptide(L)'
;MIDREVTGTINKDGFVTFDEEIEITEPQNVTIIFRGTNQDSKPVKLKTQQELTDKIIQGLHEAITGKTVPLSALWDEVDAD
;
A
#
# COMPACT_ATOMS: atom_id res chain seq x y z
N MET A 1 6.55 -25.90 -19.97
CA MET A 1 7.17 -25.04 -18.95
C MET A 1 6.73 -25.61 -17.62
N ILE A 2 7.65 -26.07 -16.78
CA ILE A 2 7.31 -26.61 -15.46
C ILE A 2 7.48 -25.45 -14.50
N ASP A 3 6.36 -24.90 -14.04
CA ASP A 3 6.38 -23.87 -13.01
C ASP A 3 6.67 -24.56 -11.68
N ARG A 4 7.85 -24.31 -11.10
CA ARG A 4 8.23 -24.84 -9.78
C ARG A 4 7.94 -23.76 -8.74
N GLU A 5 6.94 -24.02 -7.89
CA GLU A 5 6.69 -23.19 -6.71
C GLU A 5 7.59 -23.65 -5.56
N VAL A 6 8.32 -22.72 -4.96
CA VAL A 6 9.18 -22.95 -3.79
C VAL A 6 8.76 -21.98 -2.69
N THR A 7 8.59 -22.49 -1.47
CA THR A 7 8.27 -21.68 -0.30
C THR A 7 9.52 -21.27 0.46
N GLY A 8 9.38 -20.27 1.32
CA GLY A 8 10.48 -19.79 2.13
C GLY A 8 10.00 -18.89 3.26
N THR A 9 10.90 -18.59 4.18
CA THR A 9 10.65 -17.69 5.31
C THR A 9 11.42 -16.39 5.15
N ILE A 10 10.81 -15.30 5.62
CA ILE A 10 11.43 -13.97 5.63
C ILE A 10 11.86 -13.69 7.06
N ASN A 11 13.13 -13.38 7.26
CA ASN A 11 13.65 -13.02 8.57
C ASN A 11 13.38 -11.54 8.91
N LYS A 12 13.72 -11.15 10.14
CA LYS A 12 13.49 -9.78 10.64
C LYS A 12 14.31 -8.71 9.91
N ASP A 13 15.41 -9.11 9.28
CA ASP A 13 16.29 -8.22 8.53
C ASP A 13 15.85 -8.10 7.05
N GLY A 14 14.75 -8.77 6.67
CA GLY A 14 14.16 -8.70 5.33
C GLY A 14 14.75 -9.68 4.30
N PHE A 15 15.58 -10.65 4.73
CA PHE A 15 16.11 -11.68 3.83
C PHE A 15 15.15 -12.86 3.70
N VAL A 16 15.00 -13.35 2.46
CA VAL A 16 14.23 -14.55 2.12
C VAL A 16 15.15 -15.77 2.20
N THR A 17 14.76 -16.78 2.96
CA THR A 17 15.40 -18.10 2.99
C THR A 17 14.44 -19.11 2.38
N PHE A 18 14.84 -19.80 1.32
CA PHE A 18 14.02 -20.84 0.68
C PHE A 18 14.10 -22.15 1.48
N ASP A 19 12.98 -22.87 1.54
CA ASP A 19 12.90 -24.16 2.23
C ASP A 19 13.61 -25.28 1.44
N GLU A 20 13.77 -25.07 0.13
CA GLU A 20 14.45 -25.96 -0.80
C GLU A 20 15.48 -25.22 -1.64
N GLU A 21 16.50 -25.95 -2.10
CA GLU A 21 17.48 -25.44 -3.05
C GLU A 21 16.85 -25.23 -4.44
N ILE A 22 17.07 -24.04 -4.99
CA ILE A 22 16.65 -23.69 -6.34
C ILE A 22 17.87 -23.84 -7.25
N GLU A 23 17.92 -24.92 -8.01
CA GLU A 23 18.97 -25.13 -9.02
C GLU A 23 18.75 -24.18 -10.21
N ILE A 24 19.58 -23.15 -10.30
CA ILE A 24 19.57 -22.19 -11.41
C ILE A 24 20.71 -22.54 -12.37
N THR A 25 20.39 -23.20 -13.49
CA THR A 25 21.37 -23.58 -14.52
C THR A 25 21.68 -22.45 -15.50
N GLU A 26 20.75 -21.50 -15.69
CA GLU A 26 20.88 -20.31 -16.53
C GLU A 26 20.17 -19.11 -15.87
N PRO A 27 20.47 -17.84 -16.20
CA PRO A 27 19.73 -16.69 -15.66
C PRO A 27 18.24 -16.75 -16.02
N GLN A 28 17.35 -16.66 -15.03
CA GLN A 28 15.90 -16.80 -15.21
C GLN A 28 15.15 -15.65 -14.52
N ASN A 29 14.00 -15.28 -15.09
CA ASN A 29 13.07 -14.36 -14.42
C ASN A 29 12.27 -15.14 -13.37
N VAL A 30 12.22 -14.61 -12.14
CA VAL A 30 11.48 -15.22 -11.03
C VAL A 30 10.38 -14.28 -10.55
N THR A 31 9.22 -14.84 -10.22
CA THR A 31 8.12 -14.12 -9.59
C THR A 31 8.08 -14.46 -8.11
N ILE A 32 8.26 -13.47 -7.24
CA ILE A 32 8.21 -13.65 -5.78
C ILE A 32 6.85 -13.18 -5.27
N ILE A 33 6.12 -14.06 -4.58
CA ILE A 33 4.79 -13.77 -4.03
C ILE A 33 4.87 -13.77 -2.50
N PHE A 34 4.69 -12.59 -1.88
CA PHE A 34 4.63 -12.44 -0.44
C PHE A 34 3.20 -12.72 0.07
N ARG A 35 3.01 -13.82 0.81
CA ARG A 35 1.74 -14.13 1.47
C ARG A 35 1.84 -13.78 2.95
N GLY A 36 1.57 -12.53 3.30
CA GLY A 36 1.43 -12.11 4.69
C GLY A 36 0.10 -12.60 5.28
N THR A 37 0.13 -13.22 6.46
CA THR A 37 -1.07 -13.37 7.30
C THR A 37 -1.41 -11.99 7.84
N ASN A 38 -2.32 -11.29 7.17
CA ASN A 38 -2.86 -10.01 7.62
C ASN A 38 -3.43 -10.16 9.03
N GLN A 39 -2.64 -9.87 10.07
CA GLN A 39 -3.20 -9.54 11.38
C GLN A 39 -3.48 -8.05 11.52
N ASP A 40 -2.88 -7.18 10.69
CA ASP A 40 -3.09 -5.72 10.79
C ASP A 40 -3.18 -4.95 9.46
N SER A 41 -3.21 -5.64 8.32
CA SER A 41 -3.53 -4.96 7.06
C SER A 41 -5.02 -4.69 7.02
N LYS A 42 -5.47 -3.56 7.60
CA LYS A 42 -6.78 -3.01 7.29
C LYS A 42 -6.86 -2.96 5.76
N PRO A 43 -7.85 -3.62 5.13
CA PRO A 43 -7.97 -3.56 3.69
C PRO A 43 -8.00 -2.09 3.30
N VAL A 44 -7.12 -1.69 2.37
CA VAL A 44 -7.20 -0.36 1.77
C VAL A 44 -8.59 -0.29 1.18
N LYS A 45 -9.49 0.45 1.84
CA LYS A 45 -10.82 0.73 1.29
C LYS A 45 -10.58 1.57 0.04
N LEU A 46 -10.55 0.92 -1.11
CA LEU A 46 -10.60 1.60 -2.39
C LEU A 46 -11.89 2.40 -2.39
N LYS A 47 -11.76 3.73 -2.41
CA LYS A 47 -12.92 4.61 -2.54
C LYS A 47 -13.59 4.31 -3.87
N THR A 48 -14.90 4.13 -3.85
CA THR A 48 -15.71 4.02 -5.06
C THR A 48 -15.62 5.32 -5.87
N GLN A 49 -15.90 5.25 -7.18
CA GLN A 49 -15.96 6.46 -8.01
C GLN A 49 -16.99 7.48 -7.49
N GLN A 50 -18.06 6.99 -6.88
CA GLN A 50 -19.08 7.83 -6.26
C GLN A 50 -18.51 8.59 -5.05
N GLU A 51 -17.81 7.91 -4.14
CA GLU A 51 -17.20 8.55 -2.96
C GLU A 51 -16.14 9.60 -3.33
N LEU A 52 -15.45 9.42 -4.46
CA LEU A 52 -14.51 10.42 -4.99
C LEU A 52 -15.26 11.64 -5.54
N THR A 53 -16.32 11.40 -6.31
CA THR A 53 -17.14 12.46 -6.91
C THR A 53 -17.82 13.31 -5.83
N ASP A 54 -18.40 12.66 -4.82
CA ASP A 54 -19.06 13.34 -3.71
C ASP A 54 -18.09 14.24 -2.94
N LYS A 55 -16.84 13.79 -2.73
CA LYS A 55 -15.80 14.59 -2.07
C LYS A 55 -15.37 15.81 -2.89
N ILE A 56 -15.34 15.69 -4.23
CA ILE A 56 -15.01 16.82 -5.11
C ILE A 56 -16.13 17.86 -5.07
N ILE A 57 -17.38 17.43 -5.17
CA ILE A 57 -18.55 18.30 -5.08
C ILE A 57 -18.59 19.00 -3.71
N GLN A 58 -18.33 18.25 -2.64
CA GLN A 58 -18.25 18.80 -1.29
C GLN A 58 -17.16 19.87 -1.18
N GLY A 59 -15.94 19.58 -1.63
CA GLY A 59 -14.82 20.54 -1.58
C GLY A 59 -15.09 21.81 -2.38
N LEU A 60 -15.76 21.69 -3.54
CA LEU A 60 -16.18 22.84 -4.33
C LEU A 60 -17.25 23.68 -3.61
N HIS A 61 -18.23 23.03 -2.99
CA HIS A 61 -19.27 23.71 -2.20
C HIS A 61 -18.67 24.42 -0.97
N GLU A 62 -17.74 23.80 -0.27
CA GLU A 62 -17.01 24.39 0.86
C GLU A 62 -16.19 25.62 0.42
N ALA A 63 -15.51 25.54 -0.73
CA ALA A 63 -14.79 26.67 -1.30
C ALA A 63 -15.72 27.84 -1.65
N ILE A 64 -16.86 27.57 -2.31
CA ILE A 64 -17.83 28.60 -2.71
C ILE A 64 -18.50 29.24 -1.48
N THR A 65 -18.75 28.47 -0.43
CA THR A 65 -19.40 28.96 0.81
C THR A 65 -18.41 29.59 1.79
N GLY A 66 -17.13 29.68 1.45
CA GLY A 66 -16.09 30.26 2.32
C GLY A 66 -15.76 29.40 3.54
N LYS A 67 -16.17 28.12 3.55
CA LYS A 67 -15.78 27.14 4.57
C LYS A 67 -14.40 26.58 4.25
N THR A 68 -13.40 27.45 4.24
CA THR A 68 -12.01 27.12 3.96
C THR A 68 -11.13 27.51 5.13
N VAL A 69 -10.03 26.79 5.30
CA VAL A 69 -8.97 27.16 6.24
C VAL A 69 -7.77 27.66 5.45
N PRO A 70 -7.08 28.72 5.92
CA PRO A 70 -5.88 29.20 5.26
C PRO A 70 -4.79 28.14 5.35
N LEU A 71 -4.00 28.02 4.28
CA LEU A 71 -2.95 27.00 4.18
C LEU A 71 -1.95 27.08 5.34
N SER A 72 -1.66 28.28 5.87
CA SER A 72 -0.78 28.46 7.04
C SER A 72 -1.31 27.76 8.30
N ALA A 73 -2.63 27.80 8.55
CA ALA A 73 -3.24 27.19 9.72
C ALA A 73 -3.19 25.65 9.67
N LEU A 74 -3.03 25.05 8.49
CA LEU A 74 -2.86 23.61 8.35
C LEU A 74 -1.45 23.14 8.76
N TRP A 75 -0.46 24.02 8.72
CA TRP A 75 0.92 23.70 9.14
C TRP A 75 1.10 23.83 10.66
N ASP A 76 0.38 24.77 11.28
CA ASP A 76 0.40 24.98 12.73
C ASP A 76 -0.13 23.76 13.52
N GLU A 77 -0.98 22.94 12.90
CA GLU A 77 -1.52 21.69 13.50
C GLU A 77 -0.61 20.46 13.28
N VAL A 78 0.36 20.53 12.36
CA VAL A 78 1.27 19.40 12.06
C VAL A 78 2.49 19.39 12.98
N ASP A 79 2.88 20.57 13.51
CA ASP A 79 3.95 20.72 14.51
C ASP A 79 3.46 20.62 15.97
N ALA A 80 2.16 20.34 16.19
CA ALA A 80 1.62 20.08 17.53
C ALA A 80 1.72 18.57 17.84
N ASP A 81 2.70 18.22 18.68
CA ASP A 81 3.04 16.88 19.18
C ASP A 81 1.87 15.91 19.46
#